data_AF-A0A966M9Y3-F1
#
_entry.id   AF-A0A966M9Y3-F1
#
_cell.length_a   1.000
_cell.length_b   1.000
_cell.length_c   1.000
_cell.angle_alpha   90.00
_cell.angle_beta   90.00
_cell.angle_gamma   90.00
#
_symmetry.space_group_name_H-M   'P 1'
#
loop_
_entity.id
_entity.type
_entity.pdbx_description
1 polymer ?
#
loop_
_entity_poly.entity_id
_entity_poly.type
_entity_poly.pdbx_seq_one_letter_code
_entity_poly.pdbx_strand_id
1 'polypeptide(L)' 'ALRSEVLGVISEHTAEDIEGKEGRDALAENIRLALNKRLEDLEGFGGVEGVFFTSFVLQ' A
#
# COMPACT_ATOMS: atom_id res chain seq x y z
N ALA A 1 -3.92 -1.90 -13.35
CA ALA A 1 -2.93 -2.80 -12.74
C ALA A 1 -2.53 -2.29 -11.36
N LEU A 2 -1.74 -1.22 -11.23
CA LEU A 2 -1.26 -0.73 -9.93
C LEU A 2 -2.38 -0.40 -8.93
N ARG A 3 -3.44 0.29 -9.37
CA ARG A 3 -4.61 0.57 -8.51
C ARG A 3 -5.27 -0.71 -7.97
N SER A 4 -5.27 -1.78 -8.75
CA SER A 4 -5.82 -3.07 -8.33
C SER A 4 -4.94 -3.71 -7.24
N GLU A 5 -3.62 -3.54 -7.30
CA GLU A 5 -2.74 -4.02 -6.22
C GLU A 5 -2.90 -3.23 -4.93
N VAL A 6 -3.07 -1.91 -5.02
CA VAL A 6 -3.37 -1.11 -3.83
C VAL A 6 -4.65 -1.61 -3.15
N LEU A 7 -5.69 -1.89 -3.93
CA LEU A 7 -6.95 -2.45 -3.39
C LEU A 7 -6.77 -3.87 -2.83
N GLY A 8 -5.94 -4.69 -3.47
CA GLY A 8 -5.59 -6.03 -2.98
C GLY A 8 -4.95 -5.95 -1.59
N VAL A 9 -3.91 -5.14 -1.43
CA VAL A 9 -3.25 -4.94 -0.13
C VAL A 9 -4.22 -4.42 0.92
N ILE A 10 -5.03 -3.40 0.59
CA ILE A 10 -6.02 -2.87 1.55
C ILE A 10 -7.00 -3.96 1.99
N SER A 11 -7.40 -4.87 1.11
CA SER A 11 -8.34 -5.95 1.43
C SER A 11 -7.76 -7.04 2.36
N GLU A 12 -6.44 -7.11 2.48
CA GLU A 12 -5.75 -8.05 3.38
C GLU A 12 -5.63 -7.54 4.82
N HIS A 13 -5.94 -6.26 5.05
CA HIS A 13 -5.87 -5.63 6.36
C HIS A 13 -7.26 -5.41 6.96
N THR A 14 -7.39 -5.63 8.27
CA THR A 14 -8.58 -5.25 9.03
C THR A 14 -8.50 -3.80 9.49
N ALA A 15 -9.63 -3.24 9.96
CA ALA A 15 -9.66 -1.89 10.54
C ALA A 15 -8.78 -1.77 11.79
N GLU A 16 -8.66 -2.85 12.56
CA GLU A 16 -7.82 -2.95 13.76
C GLU A 16 -6.34 -2.95 13.38
N ASP A 17 -5.96 -3.63 12.30
CA ASP A 17 -4.57 -3.69 11.81
C ASP A 17 -4.03 -2.33 11.35
N ILE A 18 -4.92 -1.43 10.93
CA ILE A 18 -4.58 -0.11 10.39
C ILE A 18 -4.93 1.02 11.36
N GLU A 19 -5.30 0.67 12.59
CA GLU A 19 -5.56 1.64 13.65
C GLU A 19 -4.25 2.27 14.14
N GLY A 20 -4.31 3.57 14.46
CA GLY A 20 -3.15 4.29 14.98
C GLY A 20 -2.10 4.60 13.91
N LYS A 21 -0.93 5.07 14.35
CA LYS A 21 0.16 5.47 13.43
C LYS A 21 0.90 4.27 12.87
N GLU A 22 1.20 3.27 13.70
CA GLU A 22 1.97 2.10 13.30
C GLU A 22 1.24 1.27 12.25
N GLY A 23 -0.08 1.05 12.40
CA GLY A 23 -0.88 0.35 11.39
C GLY A 23 -0.93 1.09 10.05
N ARG A 24 -1.03 2.42 10.08
CA ARG A 24 -0.97 3.25 8.86
C ARG A 24 0.40 3.22 8.18
N ASP A 25 1.48 3.26 8.96
CA ASP A 25 2.85 3.17 8.44
C ASP A 25 3.08 1.77 7.82
N ALA A 26 2.58 0.70 8.45
CA ALA A 26 2.66 -0.66 7.93
C ALA A 26 1.85 -0.84 6.64
N LEU A 27 0.62 -0.31 6.57
CA LEU A 27 -0.19 -0.33 5.35
C LEU A 27 0.50 0.42 4.20
N ALA A 28 1.05 1.60 4.47
CA ALA A 28 1.79 2.38 3.49
C ALA A 28 2.99 1.60 2.92
N GLU A 29 3.75 0.92 3.79
CA GLU A 29 4.88 0.09 3.39
C GLU A 29 4.45 -1.11 2.56
N ASN A 30 3.38 -1.81 2.95
CA ASN A 30 2.86 -2.95 2.20
C ASN A 30 2.38 -2.53 0.80
N ILE A 31 1.70 -1.40 0.69
CA ILE A 31 1.32 -0.84 -0.61
C ILE A 31 2.56 -0.50 -1.43
N ARG A 32 3.58 0.12 -0.82
CA ARG A 32 4.84 0.47 -1.50
C ARG A 32 5.53 -0.78 -2.08
N LEU A 33 5.61 -1.85 -1.29
CA LEU A 33 6.20 -3.12 -1.72
C LEU A 33 5.41 -3.76 -2.86
N ALA A 34 4.08 -3.81 -2.76
CA ALA A 34 3.23 -4.36 -3.81
C ALA A 34 3.32 -3.56 -5.12
N LEU A 35 3.36 -2.23 -5.03
CA LEU A 35 3.53 -1.36 -6.19
C LEU A 35 4.89 -1.58 -6.87
N ASN A 36 5.98 -1.61 -6.10
CA ASN A 36 7.32 -1.83 -6.66
C ASN A 36 7.43 -3.20 -7.33
N LYS A 37 6.94 -4.26 -6.68
CA LYS A 37 6.90 -5.60 -7.27
C LYS A 37 6.14 -5.60 -8.61
N ARG A 38 4.98 -4.94 -8.63
CA ARG A 38 4.17 -4.86 -9.85
C ARG A 38 4.82 -4.03 -10.96
N LEU A 39 5.54 -2.96 -10.60
CA LEU A 39 6.30 -2.15 -11.54
C LEU A 39 7.48 -2.93 -12.12
N GLU A 40 8.21 -3.68 -11.29
CA GLU A 40 9.27 -4.57 -11.76
C GLU A 40 8.74 -5.63 -12.74
N ASP A 41 7.58 -6.23 -12.45
CA ASP A 41 6.96 -7.21 -13.36
C ASP A 41 6.52 -6.60 -14.71
N LEU A 42 6.13 -5.32 -14.72
CA LEU A 42 5.59 -4.65 -15.91
C LEU A 42 6.66 -3.96 -16.75
N GLU A 43 7.63 -3.31 -16.09
CA GLU A 43 8.58 -2.38 -16.70
C GLU A 43 10.04 -2.79 -16.46
N GLY A 44 10.30 -3.77 -15.58
CA GLY A 44 11.64 -4.24 -15.25
C GLY A 44 12.36 -3.41 -14.20
N PHE A 45 11.71 -2.38 -13.66
CA PHE A 45 12.26 -1.53 -12.59
C PHE A 45 11.14 -1.05 -11.66
N GLY A 46 11.44 -0.99 -10.35
CA GLY A 46 10.64 -0.30 -9.35
C GLY A 46 11.07 1.18 -9.21
N GLY A 47 10.65 1.84 -8.13
CA GLY A 47 11.07 3.21 -7.83
C GLY A 47 10.17 3.99 -6.88
N VAL A 48 9.16 3.36 -6.29
CA VAL A 48 8.30 4.00 -5.29
C VAL A 48 9.04 4.05 -3.96
N GLU A 49 9.47 5.26 -3.58
CA GLU A 49 10.20 5.52 -2.33
C GLU A 49 9.30 5.52 -1.09
N GLY A 50 8.03 5.90 -1.24
CA GLY A 50 7.08 5.97 -0.13
C GLY A 50 5.65 6.16 -0.60
N VAL A 51 4.71 5.76 0.25
CA VAL A 51 3.28 5.96 0.06
C VAL A 51 2.79 6.86 1.19
N PHE A 52 2.17 7.99 0.84
CA PHE A 52 1.63 8.95 1.80
C PHE A 52 0.14 9.13 1.57
N PHE A 53 -0.66 8.89 2.62
CA PHE A 53 -2.10 9.10 2.56
C PHE A 53 -2.43 10.58 2.79
N THR A 54 -3.11 11.21 1.82
CA THR A 54 -3.61 12.59 1.96
C THR A 54 -4.87 12.66 2.82
N SER A 55 -5.62 11.57 2.90
CA SER A 55 -6.80 11.40 3.74
C SER A 55 -6.92 9.93 4.14
N PHE A 56 -7.35 9.68 5.38
CA PHE A 56 -7.52 8.34 5.93
C PHE A 56 -8.74 8.33 6.85
N VAL A 57 -9.82 7.68 6.39
CA VAL A 57 -11.08 7.58 7.12
C VAL A 57 -11.39 6.10 7.34
N LEU A 58 -11.53 5.71 8.60
CA LEU A 58 -12.05 4.41 9.01
C LEU A 58 -13.55 4.59 9.27
N GLN A 59 -14.38 3.69 8.73
CA GLN A 59 -15.84 3.68 8.89
C GLN A 59 -16.30 2.43 9.61
#